data_AF-A0A940RT22-F1
#
_entry.id   AF-A0A940RT22-F1
#
_cell.length_a   1.000
_cell.length_b   1.000
_cell.length_c   1.000
_cell.angle_alpha   90.00
_cell.angle_beta   90.00
_cell.angle_gamma   90.00
#
_symmetry.space_group_name_H-M   'P 1'
#
loop_
_entity.id
_entity.type
_entity.pdbx_description
1 polymer ?
#
loop_
_entity_poly.entity_id
_entity_poly.type
_entity_poly.pdbx_seq_one_letter_code
_entity_poly.pdbx_strand_id
1 'polypeptide(L)'
;MVELLIVLALVLLNGFFAMSEMSVMTSRRSRLKQLAQSSKRAAKALALSEKPEAFLSTVQIGITLIGILTGLFGGEAIGLAIASRLQDLFPSLSATFTFAGEPQPWSALIGKTLAVALITFLTLIFGELVPKRLAITAPEDIAGYVALPMGWLARIAFPFVWLLSHSTRLVLRLLGLGKDEASTISEEEIRMLVAESHEQGVIDAHERDMVNRVIRLGDRTAASLMTPRNRIAWLDTRAALEENLETMREYQFSRYPVYRGNDQDVAGVLEVKSLLHAPDALQDTGLFRTLRTPLFVSESTHAMKLLEIFREEQHSLALVVDEYGEIQGLVTVSDLMGAIVGRLQAVENTDEDALVVTREDGSLLVGGTLPTDDLRELMDGAALPDAEEGDYHTLAGMCIAHFGRIPNVGEYFDWAGWRIEIVDLDGARIDKLLLRRLPQHDGNELAI
;
A
#
# COMPACT_ATOMS: atom_id res chain seq x y z
N MET A 1 -26.24 -12.75 -51.19
CA MET A 1 -27.12 -12.14 -50.14
C MET A 1 -27.00 -12.88 -48.81
N VAL A 2 -27.15 -14.21 -48.78
CA VAL A 2 -26.98 -15.00 -47.54
C VAL A 2 -25.58 -14.85 -46.95
N GLU A 3 -24.52 -14.89 -47.78
CA GLU A 3 -23.14 -14.72 -47.32
C GLU A 3 -22.87 -13.35 -46.69
N LEU A 4 -23.48 -12.29 -47.21
CA LEU A 4 -23.37 -10.94 -46.63
C LEU A 4 -24.04 -10.86 -45.25
N LEU A 5 -25.18 -11.52 -45.07
CA LEU A 5 -25.85 -11.63 -43.77
C LEU A 5 -25.00 -12.43 -42.78
N ILE A 6 -24.34 -13.50 -43.24
CA ILE A 6 -23.41 -14.28 -42.41
C ILE A 6 -22.23 -13.40 -41.97
N VAL A 7 -21.59 -12.67 -42.89
CA VAL A 7 -20.48 -11.75 -42.57
C VAL A 7 -20.92 -10.68 -41.57
N LEU A 8 -22.08 -10.06 -41.78
CA LEU A 8 -22.61 -9.06 -40.87
C LEU A 8 -22.87 -9.65 -39.47
N ALA A 9 -23.47 -10.83 -39.40
CA ALA A 9 -23.69 -11.52 -38.13
C ALA A 9 -22.38 -11.87 -37.42
N LEU A 10 -21.35 -12.31 -38.17
CA LEU A 10 -20.02 -12.59 -37.64
C LEU A 10 -19.33 -11.32 -37.11
N VAL A 11 -19.42 -10.20 -37.82
CA VAL A 11 -18.88 -8.90 -37.36
C VAL A 11 -19.54 -8.45 -36.06
N LEU A 12 -20.87 -8.57 -35.96
CA LEU A 12 -21.59 -8.23 -34.72
C LEU A 12 -21.23 -9.16 -33.56
N LEU A 13 -21.08 -10.46 -33.84
CA LEU A 13 -20.65 -11.43 -32.84
C LEU A 13 -19.22 -11.13 -32.37
N ASN A 14 -18.31 -10.76 -33.28
CA ASN A 14 -16.96 -10.32 -32.91
C ASN A 14 -17.02 -9.09 -31.99
N GLY A 15 -17.90 -8.13 -32.32
CA GLY A 15 -18.12 -6.95 -31.50
C GLY A 15 -18.61 -7.27 -30.09
N PHE A 16 -19.50 -8.25 -29.96
CA PHE A 16 -19.92 -8.75 -28.66
C PHE A 16 -18.75 -9.33 -27.85
N PHE A 17 -17.86 -10.12 -28.47
CA PHE A 17 -16.65 -10.62 -27.80
C PHE A 17 -15.69 -9.50 -27.38
N ALA A 18 -15.40 -8.55 -28.27
CA ALA A 18 -14.53 -7.42 -27.98
C ALA A 18 -15.08 -6.52 -26.86
N MET A 19 -16.40 -6.31 -26.84
CA MET A 19 -17.11 -5.60 -25.77
C MET A 19 -17.03 -6.37 -24.43
N SER A 20 -17.13 -7.69 -24.50
CA SER A 20 -17.04 -8.59 -23.35
C SER A 20 -15.69 -8.51 -22.67
N GLU A 21 -14.63 -8.65 -23.45
CA GLU A 21 -13.24 -8.52 -23.01
C GLU A 21 -13.03 -7.19 -22.29
N MET A 22 -13.34 -6.09 -22.99
CA MET A 22 -12.99 -4.76 -22.49
C MET A 22 -13.81 -4.38 -21.27
N SER A 23 -15.10 -4.75 -21.20
CA SER A 23 -15.95 -4.43 -20.05
C SER A 23 -15.47 -5.14 -18.78
N VAL A 24 -15.11 -6.43 -18.86
CA VAL A 24 -14.60 -7.18 -17.70
C VAL A 24 -13.21 -6.69 -17.30
N MET A 25 -12.34 -6.37 -18.25
CA MET A 25 -10.99 -5.85 -17.97
C MET A 25 -10.98 -4.48 -17.31
N THR A 26 -11.94 -3.60 -17.66
CA THR A 26 -12.00 -2.23 -17.14
C THR A 26 -12.94 -2.06 -15.95
N SER A 27 -13.74 -3.08 -15.63
CA SER A 27 -14.65 -3.06 -14.48
C SER A 27 -13.88 -3.02 -13.15
N ARG A 28 -14.32 -2.17 -12.23
CA ARG A 28 -13.77 -2.14 -10.87
C ARG A 28 -14.35 -3.29 -10.05
N ARG A 29 -13.48 -4.17 -9.51
CA ARG A 29 -13.89 -5.34 -8.69
C ARG A 29 -14.74 -4.94 -7.49
N SER A 30 -14.38 -3.87 -6.78
CA SER A 30 -15.12 -3.34 -5.63
C SER A 30 -16.56 -2.98 -5.99
N ARG A 31 -16.76 -2.30 -7.12
CA ARG A 31 -18.09 -1.92 -7.61
C ARG A 31 -18.92 -3.12 -8.05
N LEU A 32 -18.30 -4.11 -8.72
CA LEU A 32 -18.97 -5.37 -9.06
C LEU A 32 -19.39 -6.16 -7.80
N LYS A 33 -18.55 -6.18 -6.75
CA LYS A 33 -18.85 -6.82 -5.46
C LYS A 33 -20.04 -6.15 -4.76
N GLN A 34 -20.11 -4.82 -4.79
CA GLN A 34 -21.26 -4.08 -4.28
C GLN A 34 -22.54 -4.38 -5.08
N LEU A 35 -22.49 -4.33 -6.40
CA LEU A 35 -23.63 -4.64 -7.28
C LEU A 35 -24.08 -6.10 -7.18
N ALA A 36 -23.16 -7.03 -6.89
CA ALA A 36 -23.45 -8.46 -6.72
C ALA A 36 -24.39 -8.75 -5.54
N GLN A 37 -24.45 -7.85 -4.54
CA GLN A 37 -25.39 -8.00 -3.42
C GLN A 37 -26.86 -7.91 -3.86
N SER A 38 -27.15 -7.16 -4.94
CA SER A 38 -28.51 -6.93 -5.44
C SER A 38 -28.79 -7.51 -6.83
N SER A 39 -27.75 -7.90 -7.58
CA SER A 39 -27.86 -8.37 -8.96
C SER A 39 -27.11 -9.68 -9.22
N LYS A 40 -27.86 -10.70 -9.65
CA LYS A 40 -27.28 -11.99 -10.10
C LYS A 40 -26.35 -11.84 -11.31
N ARG A 41 -26.59 -10.82 -12.15
CA ARG A 41 -25.74 -10.51 -13.31
C ARG A 41 -24.38 -9.98 -12.87
N ALA A 42 -24.36 -9.05 -11.93
CA ALA A 42 -23.13 -8.50 -11.36
C ALA A 42 -22.34 -9.58 -10.61
N ALA A 43 -23.02 -10.48 -9.87
CA ALA A 43 -22.36 -11.62 -9.23
C ALA A 43 -21.65 -12.55 -10.24
N LYS A 44 -22.27 -12.78 -11.41
CA LYS A 44 -21.64 -13.58 -12.47
C LYS A 44 -20.47 -12.85 -13.13
N ALA A 45 -20.59 -11.54 -13.32
CA ALA A 45 -19.51 -10.71 -13.86
C ALA A 45 -18.30 -10.68 -12.92
N LEU A 46 -18.54 -10.55 -11.60
CA LEU A 46 -17.52 -10.67 -10.57
C LEU A 46 -16.78 -12.01 -10.68
N ALA A 47 -17.51 -13.12 -10.75
CA ALA A 47 -16.92 -14.45 -10.88
C ALA A 47 -16.08 -14.65 -12.16
N LEU A 48 -16.39 -13.94 -13.25
CA LEU A 48 -15.55 -13.92 -14.46
C LEU A 48 -14.30 -13.06 -14.26
N SER A 49 -14.43 -11.91 -13.59
CA SER A 49 -13.31 -10.99 -13.29
C SER A 49 -12.28 -11.57 -12.30
N GLU A 50 -12.70 -12.50 -11.44
CA GLU A 50 -11.85 -13.24 -10.50
C GLU A 50 -10.98 -14.31 -11.20
N LYS A 51 -11.38 -14.74 -12.41
CA LYS A 51 -10.65 -15.74 -13.22
C LYS A 51 -10.32 -15.18 -14.61
N PRO A 52 -9.51 -14.11 -14.68
CA PRO A 52 -9.29 -13.37 -15.93
C PRO A 52 -8.65 -14.25 -17.01
N GLU A 53 -7.71 -15.13 -16.66
CA GLU A 53 -7.00 -15.97 -17.64
C GLU A 53 -7.94 -16.88 -18.46
N ALA A 54 -8.84 -17.60 -17.78
CA ALA A 54 -9.76 -18.51 -18.44
C ALA A 54 -10.81 -17.76 -19.28
N PHE A 55 -11.26 -16.61 -18.78
CA PHE A 55 -12.18 -15.72 -19.50
C PHE A 55 -11.53 -15.14 -20.76
N LEU A 56 -10.36 -14.53 -20.64
CA LEU A 56 -9.62 -13.92 -21.75
C LEU A 56 -9.28 -14.96 -22.82
N SER A 57 -8.84 -16.14 -22.41
CA SER A 57 -8.58 -17.24 -23.35
C SER A 57 -9.83 -17.67 -24.12
N THR A 58 -10.98 -17.74 -23.44
CA THR A 58 -12.27 -18.07 -24.09
C THR A 58 -12.65 -17.01 -25.13
N VAL A 59 -12.55 -15.74 -24.77
CA VAL A 59 -12.90 -14.62 -25.65
C VAL A 59 -11.96 -14.58 -26.85
N GLN A 60 -10.64 -14.74 -26.63
CA GLN A 60 -9.65 -14.72 -27.69
C GLN A 60 -9.85 -15.84 -28.71
N ILE A 61 -10.20 -17.05 -28.26
CA ILE A 61 -10.56 -18.16 -29.14
C ILE A 61 -11.77 -17.78 -30.00
N GLY A 62 -12.79 -17.16 -29.40
CA GLY A 62 -13.98 -16.68 -30.09
C GLY A 62 -13.65 -15.65 -31.18
N ILE A 63 -12.91 -14.59 -30.82
CA ILE A 63 -12.47 -13.53 -31.74
C ILE A 63 -11.68 -14.13 -32.91
N THR A 64 -10.72 -15.01 -32.62
CA THR A 64 -9.88 -15.64 -33.65
C THR A 64 -10.71 -16.50 -34.59
N LEU A 65 -11.60 -17.35 -34.05
CA LEU A 65 -12.47 -18.21 -34.87
C LEU A 65 -13.38 -17.38 -35.77
N ILE A 66 -14.00 -16.33 -35.23
CA ILE A 66 -14.88 -15.44 -35.99
C ILE A 66 -14.10 -14.71 -37.07
N GLY A 67 -12.90 -14.22 -36.78
CA GLY A 67 -12.03 -13.58 -37.77
C GLY A 67 -11.72 -14.51 -38.95
N ILE A 68 -11.37 -15.77 -38.68
CA ILE A 68 -11.13 -16.79 -39.71
C ILE A 68 -12.38 -17.06 -40.54
N LEU A 69 -13.54 -17.29 -39.90
CA LEU A 69 -14.80 -17.54 -40.60
C LEU A 69 -15.25 -16.34 -41.43
N THR A 70 -15.05 -15.12 -40.92
CA THR A 70 -15.39 -13.88 -41.64
C THR A 70 -14.52 -13.72 -42.88
N GLY A 71 -13.22 -14.02 -42.78
CA GLY A 71 -12.31 -14.04 -43.92
C GLY A 71 -12.70 -15.10 -44.96
N LEU A 72 -13.01 -16.31 -44.50
CA LEU A 72 -13.39 -17.45 -45.36
C LEU A 72 -14.70 -17.20 -46.13
N PHE A 73 -15.77 -16.83 -45.43
CA PHE A 73 -17.08 -16.62 -46.06
C PHE A 73 -17.22 -15.26 -46.73
N GLY A 74 -16.53 -14.23 -46.23
CA GLY A 74 -16.66 -12.88 -46.74
C GLY A 74 -15.76 -12.58 -47.92
N GLY A 75 -14.50 -13.02 -47.90
CA GLY A 75 -13.50 -12.61 -48.88
C GLY A 75 -13.85 -13.03 -50.31
N GLU A 76 -14.30 -14.28 -50.50
CA GLU A 76 -14.62 -14.81 -51.83
C GLU A 76 -15.99 -14.32 -52.33
N ALA A 77 -17.03 -14.41 -51.49
CA ALA A 77 -18.39 -14.01 -51.83
C ALA A 77 -18.49 -12.51 -52.17
N ILE A 78 -17.96 -11.65 -51.29
CA ILE A 78 -18.00 -10.20 -51.49
C ILE A 78 -17.04 -9.82 -52.62
N GLY A 79 -15.90 -10.51 -52.74
CA GLY A 79 -14.95 -10.32 -53.84
C GLY A 79 -15.58 -10.54 -55.21
N LEU A 80 -16.34 -11.64 -55.39
CA LEU A 80 -17.05 -11.94 -56.62
C LEU A 80 -18.20 -10.96 -56.91
N ALA A 81 -18.92 -10.52 -55.87
CA ALA A 81 -19.98 -9.53 -56.01
C ALA A 81 -19.44 -8.15 -56.44
N ILE A 82 -18.30 -7.73 -55.87
CA ILE A 82 -17.61 -6.51 -56.26
C ILE A 82 -17.03 -6.65 -57.67
N ALA A 83 -16.38 -7.79 -57.97
CA ALA A 83 -15.78 -8.05 -59.28
C ALA A 83 -16.79 -8.01 -60.43
N SER A 84 -17.97 -8.61 -60.24
CA SER A 84 -19.04 -8.59 -61.26
C SER A 84 -19.57 -7.18 -61.51
N ARG A 85 -19.78 -6.39 -60.45
CA ARG A 85 -20.16 -4.97 -60.57
C ARG A 85 -19.09 -4.11 -61.23
N LEU A 86 -17.81 -4.39 -60.99
CA LEU A 86 -16.69 -3.72 -61.67
C LEU A 86 -16.65 -4.06 -63.16
N GLN A 87 -16.98 -5.29 -63.56
CA GLN A 87 -17.07 -5.68 -64.97
C GLN A 87 -18.22 -4.97 -65.70
N ASP A 88 -19.37 -4.84 -65.03
CA ASP A 88 -20.54 -4.13 -65.59
C ASP A 88 -20.23 -2.63 -65.82
N LEU A 89 -19.49 -2.01 -64.90
CA LEU A 89 -19.15 -0.58 -64.96
C LEU A 89 -17.98 -0.27 -65.89
N PHE A 90 -17.01 -1.16 -65.97
CA PHE A 90 -15.79 -0.97 -66.75
C PHE A 90 -15.43 -2.25 -67.52
N PRO A 91 -15.94 -2.40 -68.76
CA PRO A 91 -15.67 -3.57 -69.59
C PRO A 91 -14.17 -3.79 -69.87
N SER A 92 -13.34 -2.74 -69.81
CA SER A 92 -11.88 -2.84 -69.97
C SER A 92 -11.18 -3.64 -68.86
N LEU A 93 -11.81 -3.80 -67.69
CA LEU A 93 -11.31 -4.57 -66.55
C LEU A 93 -11.54 -6.09 -66.69
N SER A 94 -12.20 -6.53 -67.76
CA SER A 94 -12.29 -7.94 -68.13
C SER A 94 -11.03 -8.47 -68.82
N ALA A 95 -10.04 -7.60 -69.09
CA ALA A 95 -8.73 -8.05 -69.56
C ALA A 95 -8.14 -9.06 -68.57
N THR A 96 -7.59 -10.14 -69.11
CA THR A 96 -7.09 -11.27 -68.33
C THR A 96 -5.58 -11.13 -68.15
N PHE A 97 -5.08 -11.30 -66.94
CA PHE A 97 -3.65 -11.47 -66.68
C PHE A 97 -3.39 -12.89 -66.22
N THR A 98 -2.21 -13.42 -66.53
CA THR A 98 -1.84 -14.77 -66.10
C THR A 98 -1.12 -14.68 -64.76
N PHE A 99 -1.71 -15.28 -63.74
CA PHE A 99 -1.09 -15.45 -62.42
C PHE A 99 -1.01 -16.94 -62.09
N ALA A 100 0.17 -17.42 -61.72
CA ALA A 100 0.42 -18.82 -61.40
C ALA A 100 -0.04 -19.83 -62.48
N GLY A 101 0.00 -19.43 -63.76
CA GLY A 101 -0.39 -20.27 -64.90
C GLY A 101 -1.87 -20.24 -65.26
N GLU A 102 -2.73 -19.61 -64.45
CA GLU A 102 -4.17 -19.51 -64.72
C GLU A 102 -4.55 -18.09 -65.19
N PRO A 103 -5.34 -17.95 -66.28
CA PRO A 103 -5.83 -16.66 -66.73
C PRO A 103 -6.90 -16.12 -65.76
N GLN A 104 -6.62 -15.01 -65.06
CA GLN A 104 -7.60 -14.36 -64.16
C GLN A 104 -7.94 -12.93 -64.63
N PRO A 105 -9.22 -12.52 -64.63
CA PRO A 105 -9.61 -11.14 -64.93
C PRO A 105 -9.06 -10.17 -63.89
N TRP A 106 -8.61 -8.98 -64.30
CA TRP A 106 -8.19 -7.92 -63.36
C TRP A 106 -9.31 -7.54 -62.38
N SER A 107 -10.57 -7.59 -62.82
CA SER A 107 -11.73 -7.37 -61.96
C SER A 107 -11.82 -8.33 -60.77
N ALA A 108 -11.38 -9.59 -60.92
CA ALA A 108 -11.43 -10.58 -59.85
C ALA A 108 -10.38 -10.31 -58.77
N LEU A 109 -9.16 -9.90 -59.17
CA LEU A 109 -8.11 -9.50 -58.23
C LEU A 109 -8.53 -8.24 -57.47
N ILE A 110 -8.92 -7.19 -58.19
CA ILE A 110 -9.33 -5.90 -57.61
C ILE A 110 -10.56 -6.10 -56.71
N GLY A 111 -11.53 -6.90 -57.14
CA GLY A 111 -12.72 -7.21 -56.35
C GLY A 111 -12.39 -7.92 -55.05
N LYS A 112 -11.54 -8.95 -55.08
CA LYS A 112 -11.08 -9.66 -53.87
C LYS A 112 -10.28 -8.75 -52.93
N THR A 113 -9.34 -7.97 -53.45
CA THR A 113 -8.55 -7.03 -52.63
C THR A 113 -9.43 -5.98 -51.98
N LEU A 114 -10.37 -5.39 -52.72
CA LEU A 114 -11.31 -4.41 -52.18
C LEU A 114 -12.27 -5.03 -51.16
N ALA A 115 -12.73 -6.25 -51.40
CA ALA A 115 -13.54 -7.00 -50.44
C ALA A 115 -12.79 -7.22 -49.13
N VAL A 116 -11.55 -7.71 -49.18
CA VAL A 116 -10.72 -7.90 -47.98
C VAL A 116 -10.53 -6.58 -47.24
N ALA A 117 -10.13 -5.50 -47.94
CA ALA A 117 -9.94 -4.19 -47.32
C ALA A 117 -11.23 -3.66 -46.65
N LEU A 118 -12.37 -3.79 -47.34
CA LEU A 118 -13.68 -3.37 -46.81
C LEU A 118 -14.10 -4.21 -45.60
N ILE A 119 -13.98 -5.53 -45.68
CA ILE A 119 -14.30 -6.44 -44.57
C ILE A 119 -13.41 -6.12 -43.38
N THR A 120 -12.09 -5.98 -43.56
CA THR A 120 -11.17 -5.63 -42.49
C THR A 120 -11.56 -4.29 -41.85
N PHE A 121 -11.87 -3.27 -42.64
CA PHE A 121 -12.31 -1.96 -42.13
C PHE A 121 -13.61 -2.06 -41.32
N LEU A 122 -14.63 -2.74 -41.85
CA LEU A 122 -15.91 -2.94 -41.15
C LEU A 122 -15.74 -3.78 -39.88
N THR A 123 -14.93 -4.83 -39.92
CA THR A 123 -14.69 -5.71 -38.76
C THR A 123 -13.89 -4.99 -37.68
N LEU A 124 -12.92 -4.15 -38.05
CA LEU A 124 -12.15 -3.34 -37.11
C LEU A 124 -13.04 -2.27 -36.44
N ILE A 125 -13.91 -1.60 -37.19
CA ILE A 125 -14.79 -0.56 -36.63
C ILE A 125 -15.90 -1.18 -35.79
N PHE A 126 -16.74 -2.01 -36.41
CA PHE A 126 -17.97 -2.51 -35.79
C PHE A 126 -17.75 -3.76 -34.95
N GLY A 127 -16.72 -4.54 -35.25
CA GLY A 127 -16.37 -5.75 -34.53
C GLY A 127 -15.35 -5.53 -33.40
N GLU A 128 -14.71 -4.36 -33.31
CA GLU A 128 -13.69 -4.15 -32.28
C GLU A 128 -13.69 -2.74 -31.67
N LEU A 129 -13.39 -1.69 -32.44
CA LEU A 129 -13.18 -0.33 -31.93
C LEU A 129 -14.42 0.26 -31.26
N VAL A 130 -15.56 0.26 -31.94
CA VAL A 130 -16.82 0.81 -31.40
C VAL A 130 -17.30 0.02 -30.18
N PRO A 131 -17.35 -1.33 -30.22
CA PRO A 131 -17.72 -2.12 -29.05
C PRO A 131 -16.80 -1.91 -27.84
N LYS A 132 -15.48 -1.82 -28.04
CA LYS A 132 -14.52 -1.53 -26.97
C LYS A 132 -14.73 -0.13 -26.39
N ARG A 133 -15.01 0.87 -27.23
CA ARG A 133 -15.34 2.24 -26.76
C ARG A 133 -16.61 2.25 -25.91
N LEU A 134 -17.66 1.55 -26.32
CA LEU A 134 -18.89 1.42 -25.54
C LEU A 134 -18.63 0.73 -24.20
N ALA A 135 -17.85 -0.35 -24.20
CA ALA A 135 -17.48 -1.08 -22.98
C ALA A 135 -16.83 -0.18 -21.92
N ILE A 136 -15.96 0.75 -22.32
CA ILE A 136 -15.28 1.67 -21.39
C ILE A 136 -16.25 2.69 -20.76
N THR A 137 -17.33 3.06 -21.45
CA THR A 137 -18.26 4.08 -20.93
C THR A 137 -19.13 3.59 -19.77
N ALA A 138 -19.48 2.31 -19.76
CA ALA A 138 -20.30 1.69 -18.71
C ALA A 138 -19.85 0.24 -18.46
N PRO A 139 -18.62 0.03 -17.93
CA PRO A 139 -17.98 -1.27 -17.91
C PRO A 139 -18.71 -2.26 -17.02
N GLU A 140 -19.15 -1.86 -15.81
CA GLU A 140 -19.81 -2.78 -14.88
C GLU A 140 -21.19 -3.24 -15.35
N ASP A 141 -21.97 -2.33 -15.94
CA ASP A 141 -23.30 -2.64 -16.47
C ASP A 141 -23.19 -3.61 -17.65
N ILE A 142 -22.31 -3.31 -18.60
CA ILE A 142 -22.06 -4.14 -19.79
C ILE A 142 -21.49 -5.50 -19.38
N ALA A 143 -20.54 -5.54 -18.44
CA ALA A 143 -20.01 -6.79 -17.90
C ALA A 143 -21.12 -7.65 -17.29
N GLY A 144 -22.07 -7.04 -16.56
CA GLY A 144 -23.25 -7.72 -16.03
C GLY A 144 -24.11 -8.39 -17.11
N TYR A 145 -24.38 -7.70 -18.22
CA TYR A 145 -25.16 -8.26 -19.33
C TYR A 145 -24.45 -9.40 -20.05
N VAL A 146 -23.15 -9.22 -20.28
CA VAL A 146 -22.29 -10.16 -20.99
C VAL A 146 -21.96 -11.41 -20.16
N ALA A 147 -21.92 -11.29 -18.83
CA ALA A 147 -21.40 -12.36 -17.98
C ALA A 147 -22.16 -13.69 -18.08
N LEU A 148 -23.47 -13.64 -18.33
CA LEU A 148 -24.31 -14.83 -18.50
C LEU A 148 -23.96 -15.61 -19.78
N PRO A 149 -24.03 -15.02 -20.99
CA PRO A 149 -23.66 -15.70 -22.23
C PRO A 149 -22.19 -16.14 -22.22
N MET A 150 -21.28 -15.31 -21.69
CA MET A 150 -19.86 -15.68 -21.56
C MET A 150 -19.64 -16.84 -20.59
N GLY A 151 -20.39 -16.93 -19.50
CA GLY A 151 -20.31 -18.05 -18.58
C GLY A 151 -20.67 -19.40 -19.22
N TRP A 152 -21.65 -19.41 -20.11
CA TRP A 152 -22.00 -20.61 -20.90
C TRP A 152 -20.91 -20.96 -21.91
N LEU A 153 -20.43 -19.96 -22.65
CA LEU A 153 -19.39 -20.19 -23.64
C LEU A 153 -18.08 -20.66 -23.02
N ALA A 154 -17.65 -20.08 -21.90
CA ALA A 154 -16.46 -20.52 -21.17
C ALA A 154 -16.55 -21.98 -20.72
N ARG A 155 -17.75 -22.46 -20.38
CA ARG A 155 -17.98 -23.86 -20.04
C ARG A 155 -17.82 -24.79 -21.25
N ILE A 156 -18.27 -24.36 -22.42
CA ILE A 156 -18.12 -25.11 -23.68
C ILE A 156 -16.66 -25.08 -24.16
N ALA A 157 -15.99 -23.92 -24.03
CA ALA A 157 -14.61 -23.71 -24.45
C ALA A 157 -13.59 -24.29 -23.46
N PHE A 158 -14.01 -24.70 -22.26
CA PHE A 158 -13.14 -25.23 -21.20
C PHE A 158 -12.10 -26.26 -21.66
N PRO A 159 -12.41 -27.33 -22.41
CA PRO A 159 -11.39 -28.29 -22.85
C PRO A 159 -10.33 -27.66 -23.76
N PHE A 160 -10.71 -26.71 -24.61
CA PHE A 160 -9.78 -26.00 -25.50
C PHE A 160 -8.91 -25.01 -24.71
N VAL A 161 -9.51 -24.28 -23.78
CA VAL A 161 -8.78 -23.35 -22.88
C VAL A 161 -7.81 -24.10 -21.98
N TRP A 162 -8.21 -25.27 -21.47
CA TRP A 162 -7.34 -26.13 -20.66
C TRP A 162 -6.12 -26.60 -21.45
N LEU A 163 -6.32 -27.03 -22.70
CA LEU A 163 -5.25 -27.46 -23.60
C LEU A 163 -4.30 -26.29 -23.88
N LEU A 164 -4.85 -25.12 -24.24
CA LEU A 164 -4.07 -23.91 -24.52
C LEU A 164 -3.22 -23.51 -23.31
N SER A 165 -3.82 -23.49 -22.12
CA SER A 165 -3.13 -23.14 -20.86
C SER A 165 -1.99 -24.11 -20.55
N HIS A 166 -2.18 -25.41 -20.81
CA HIS A 166 -1.12 -26.40 -20.66
C HIS A 166 0.00 -26.20 -21.66
N SER A 167 -0.33 -25.93 -22.92
CA SER A 167 0.66 -25.61 -23.96
C SER A 167 1.46 -24.35 -23.61
N THR A 168 0.80 -23.29 -23.13
CA THR A 168 1.48 -22.07 -22.68
C THR A 168 2.44 -22.35 -21.53
N ARG A 169 2.00 -23.08 -20.48
CA ARG A 169 2.89 -23.47 -19.37
C ARG A 169 4.06 -24.32 -19.82
N LEU A 170 3.87 -25.21 -20.78
CA LEU A 170 4.96 -26.01 -21.35
C LEU A 170 5.99 -25.12 -22.06
N VAL A 171 5.54 -24.19 -22.90
CA VAL A 171 6.42 -23.24 -23.60
C VAL A 171 7.17 -22.36 -22.60
N LEU A 172 6.48 -21.82 -21.59
CA LEU A 172 7.09 -21.00 -20.55
C LEU A 172 8.18 -21.77 -19.77
N ARG A 173 7.90 -23.02 -19.38
CA ARG A 173 8.90 -23.91 -18.76
C ARG A 173 10.10 -24.17 -19.66
N LEU A 174 9.91 -24.36 -20.97
CA LEU A 174 11.00 -24.53 -21.93
C LEU A 174 11.86 -23.26 -22.08
N LEU A 175 11.27 -22.09 -21.87
CA LEU A 175 11.97 -20.80 -21.87
C LEU A 175 12.62 -20.46 -20.51
N GLY A 176 12.48 -21.33 -19.49
CA GLY A 176 13.03 -21.11 -18.16
C GLY A 176 12.23 -20.13 -17.28
N LEU A 177 11.05 -19.71 -17.75
CA LEU A 177 10.13 -18.82 -17.03
C LEU A 177 9.00 -19.68 -16.47
N GLY A 178 8.99 -19.98 -15.18
CA GLY A 178 7.98 -20.89 -14.62
C GLY A 178 8.23 -21.37 -13.20
N LYS A 179 9.03 -20.62 -12.44
CA LYS A 179 8.97 -20.70 -11.00
C LYS A 179 7.80 -19.84 -10.60
N ASP A 180 6.64 -20.47 -10.41
CA ASP A 180 5.58 -19.87 -9.60
C ASP A 180 6.25 -19.53 -8.26
N GLU A 181 6.52 -18.24 -8.04
CA GLU A 181 6.72 -17.73 -6.68
C GLU A 181 5.41 -18.02 -5.97
N ALA A 182 5.40 -19.14 -5.25
CA ALA A 182 4.33 -19.46 -4.33
C ALA A 182 4.28 -18.34 -3.29
N SER A 183 3.44 -17.34 -3.55
CA SER A 183 2.71 -16.52 -2.59
C SER A 183 3.39 -16.39 -1.22
N THR A 184 4.60 -15.83 -1.17
CA THR A 184 5.05 -15.17 0.05
C THR A 184 4.26 -13.88 0.08
N ILE A 185 3.12 -13.91 0.79
CA ILE A 185 2.30 -12.73 1.01
C ILE A 185 3.23 -11.64 1.53
N SER A 186 3.43 -10.60 0.73
CA SER A 186 4.30 -9.50 1.11
C SER A 186 3.63 -8.67 2.21
N GLU A 187 4.42 -7.94 2.99
CA GLU A 187 3.88 -7.00 3.98
C GLU A 187 2.89 -6.01 3.34
N GLU A 188 3.21 -5.55 2.13
CA GLU A 188 2.34 -4.66 1.35
C GLU A 188 1.01 -5.31 0.97
N GLU A 189 1.02 -6.60 0.66
CA GLU A 189 -0.20 -7.37 0.40
C GLU A 189 -1.06 -7.52 1.66
N ILE A 190 -0.44 -7.73 2.84
CA ILE A 190 -1.16 -7.72 4.13
C ILE A 190 -1.79 -6.34 4.37
N ARG A 191 -1.04 -5.24 4.17
CA ARG A 191 -1.55 -3.87 4.33
C ARG A 191 -2.72 -3.59 3.39
N MET A 192 -2.63 -4.02 2.12
CA MET A 192 -3.72 -3.91 1.16
C MET A 192 -4.98 -4.67 1.60
N LEU A 193 -4.84 -5.89 2.11
CA LEU A 193 -5.96 -6.69 2.61
C LEU A 193 -6.65 -6.04 3.82
N VAL A 194 -5.86 -5.47 4.74
CA VAL A 194 -6.38 -4.76 5.92
C VAL A 194 -7.10 -3.47 5.50
N ALA A 195 -6.54 -2.72 4.54
CA ALA A 195 -7.19 -1.53 3.97
C ALA A 195 -8.49 -1.88 3.25
N GLU A 196 -8.51 -2.93 2.43
CA GLU A 196 -9.72 -3.41 1.75
C GLU A 196 -10.79 -3.83 2.77
N SER A 197 -10.40 -4.48 3.85
CA SER A 197 -11.30 -4.90 4.92
C SER A 197 -11.90 -3.72 5.69
N HIS A 198 -11.13 -2.65 5.87
CA HIS A 198 -11.62 -1.39 6.44
C HIS A 198 -12.63 -0.69 5.52
N GLU A 199 -12.35 -0.59 4.21
CA GLU A 199 -13.30 -0.02 3.25
C GLU A 199 -14.61 -0.82 3.17
N GLN A 200 -14.54 -2.13 3.42
CA GLN A 200 -15.71 -3.01 3.49
C GLN A 200 -16.46 -2.92 4.82
N GLY A 201 -15.99 -2.11 5.78
CA GLY A 201 -16.59 -1.92 7.10
C GLY A 201 -16.47 -3.12 8.03
N VAL A 202 -15.56 -4.06 7.74
CA VAL A 202 -15.31 -5.24 8.57
C VAL A 202 -14.38 -4.91 9.75
N ILE A 203 -13.47 -3.96 9.53
CA ILE A 203 -12.46 -3.53 10.49
C ILE A 203 -12.63 -2.01 10.69
N ASP A 204 -12.59 -1.54 11.94
CA ASP A 204 -12.65 -0.11 12.22
C ASP A 204 -11.31 0.60 11.97
N ALA A 205 -11.28 1.94 12.07
CA ALA A 205 -10.06 2.71 11.83
C ALA A 205 -8.97 2.42 12.87
N HIS A 206 -9.33 2.27 14.15
CA HIS A 206 -8.39 1.99 15.23
C HIS A 206 -7.78 0.60 15.10
N GLU A 207 -8.57 -0.40 14.73
CA GLU A 207 -8.11 -1.77 14.45
C GLU A 207 -7.13 -1.81 13.27
N ARG A 208 -7.44 -1.10 12.18
CA ARG A 208 -6.53 -0.95 11.03
C ARG A 208 -5.20 -0.35 11.46
N ASP A 209 -5.24 0.71 12.25
CA ASP A 209 -4.03 1.42 12.70
C ASP A 209 -3.21 0.57 13.67
N MET A 210 -3.86 -0.18 14.56
CA MET A 210 -3.18 -1.17 15.41
C MET A 210 -2.48 -2.25 14.57
N VAL A 211 -3.14 -2.82 13.56
CA VAL A 211 -2.52 -3.83 12.69
C VAL A 211 -1.29 -3.26 11.98
N ASN A 212 -1.39 -2.05 11.43
CA ASN A 212 -0.25 -1.38 10.80
C ASN A 212 0.91 -1.15 11.79
N ARG A 213 0.60 -0.77 13.04
CA ARG A 213 1.60 -0.60 14.10
C ARG A 213 2.26 -1.92 14.52
N VAL A 214 1.49 -3.02 14.61
CA VAL A 214 2.02 -4.36 14.90
C VAL A 214 3.03 -4.80 13.83
N ILE A 215 2.70 -4.56 12.56
CA ILE A 215 3.59 -4.90 11.44
C ILE A 215 4.92 -4.14 11.58
N ARG A 216 4.87 -2.81 11.79
CA ARG A 216 6.07 -1.96 11.98
C ARG A 216 6.86 -2.28 13.24
N LEU A 217 6.22 -2.81 14.29
CA LEU A 217 6.89 -3.17 15.53
C LEU A 217 8.00 -4.22 15.30
N GLY A 218 7.86 -5.08 14.29
CA GLY A 218 8.88 -6.07 13.93
C GLY A 218 10.25 -5.45 13.63
N ASP A 219 10.26 -4.26 13.02
CA ASP A 219 11.49 -3.57 12.59
C ASP A 219 12.04 -2.63 13.66
N ARG A 220 11.30 -2.38 14.74
CA ARG A 220 11.74 -1.48 15.81
C ARG A 220 12.72 -2.15 16.76
N THR A 221 13.65 -1.35 17.26
CA THR A 221 14.68 -1.75 18.25
C THR A 221 14.46 -1.06 19.59
N ALA A 222 15.18 -1.53 20.62
CA ALA A 222 15.23 -0.92 21.94
C ALA A 222 15.59 0.57 21.87
N ALA A 223 16.59 0.93 21.05
CA ALA A 223 17.01 2.31 20.83
C ALA A 223 15.86 3.22 20.36
N SER A 224 15.00 2.70 19.48
CA SER A 224 13.87 3.47 18.93
C SER A 224 12.73 3.67 19.93
N LEU A 225 12.63 2.83 20.97
CA LEU A 225 11.51 2.77 21.92
C LEU A 225 11.86 3.29 23.31
N MET A 226 13.15 3.41 23.62
CA MET A 226 13.62 3.76 24.95
C MET A 226 13.33 5.22 25.32
N THR A 227 13.15 5.46 26.61
CA THR A 227 13.36 6.77 27.21
C THR A 227 14.87 7.02 27.29
N PRO A 228 15.40 8.08 26.65
CA PRO A 228 16.84 8.37 26.64
C PRO A 228 17.41 8.60 28.04
N ARG A 229 18.71 8.30 28.23
CA ARG A 229 19.45 8.37 29.51
C ARG A 229 19.18 9.64 30.31
N ASN A 230 19.13 10.79 29.66
CA ASN A 230 18.96 12.10 30.31
C ASN A 230 17.53 12.37 30.82
N ARG A 231 16.54 11.59 30.39
CA ARG A 231 15.14 11.68 30.85
C ARG A 231 14.80 10.63 31.90
N ILE A 232 15.77 9.83 32.33
CA ILE A 232 15.56 8.83 33.36
C ILE A 232 15.52 9.53 34.73
N ALA A 233 14.41 9.35 35.45
CA ALA A 233 14.32 9.71 36.84
C ALA A 233 15.04 8.65 37.70
N TRP A 234 16.24 8.97 38.16
CA TRP A 234 17.07 8.09 38.99
C TRP A 234 16.85 8.33 40.49
N LEU A 235 17.08 7.29 41.28
CA LEU A 235 17.28 7.42 42.73
C LEU A 235 18.73 7.10 43.09
N ASP A 236 19.30 7.83 44.05
CA ASP A 236 20.65 7.60 44.54
C ASP A 236 20.63 7.04 45.96
N THR A 237 21.28 5.89 46.14
CA THR A 237 21.50 5.30 47.48
C THR A 237 22.32 6.16 48.44
N ARG A 238 23.06 7.16 47.92
CA ARG A 238 23.88 8.08 48.71
C ARG A 238 23.19 9.43 48.99
N ALA A 239 22.10 9.72 48.29
CA ALA A 239 21.29 10.93 48.52
C ALA A 239 20.44 10.79 49.80
N ALA A 240 20.01 11.93 50.34
CA ALA A 240 19.12 11.93 51.49
C ALA A 240 17.78 11.28 51.14
N LEU A 241 17.09 10.69 52.13
CA LEU A 241 15.78 10.08 51.91
C LEU A 241 14.78 11.10 51.31
N GLU A 242 14.77 12.32 51.82
CA GLU A 242 13.83 13.36 51.36
C GLU A 242 14.05 13.73 49.89
N GLU A 243 15.29 13.79 49.43
CA GLU A 243 15.63 14.08 48.02
C GLU A 243 15.10 12.98 47.08
N ASN A 244 15.28 11.72 47.46
CA ASN A 244 14.71 10.60 46.70
C ASN A 244 13.17 10.62 46.72
N LEU A 245 12.55 10.98 47.86
CA LEU A 245 11.10 11.12 47.97
C LEU A 245 10.56 12.29 47.14
N GLU A 246 11.29 13.40 47.04
CA GLU A 246 10.95 14.53 46.17
C GLU A 246 10.92 14.10 44.70
N THR A 247 11.97 13.42 44.23
CA THR A 247 12.00 12.82 42.87
C THR A 247 10.79 11.89 42.66
N MET A 248 10.48 11.03 43.64
CA MET A 248 9.34 10.12 43.52
C MET A 248 7.99 10.85 43.45
N ARG A 249 7.83 11.98 44.14
CA ARG A 249 6.61 12.80 44.13
C ARG A 249 6.47 13.62 42.84
N GLU A 250 7.60 14.08 42.30
CA GLU A 250 7.67 14.84 41.05
C GLU A 250 7.24 13.97 39.86
N TYR A 251 7.88 12.81 39.69
CA TYR A 251 7.69 11.98 38.50
C TYR A 251 6.57 10.93 38.63
N GLN A 252 6.23 10.50 39.85
CA GLN A 252 5.12 9.58 40.14
C GLN A 252 5.12 8.25 39.37
N PHE A 253 6.29 7.79 38.92
CA PHE A 253 6.45 6.52 38.25
C PHE A 253 6.27 5.32 39.20
N SER A 254 5.87 4.18 38.64
CA SER A 254 5.73 2.94 39.40
C SER A 254 7.06 2.26 39.72
N ARG A 255 8.12 2.58 38.98
CA ARG A 255 9.44 1.96 39.09
C ARG A 255 10.51 3.00 38.84
N TYR A 256 11.58 2.92 39.62
CA TYR A 256 12.73 3.82 39.49
C TYR A 256 14.02 3.00 39.44
N PRO A 257 14.89 3.22 38.45
CA PRO A 257 16.24 2.68 38.51
C PRO A 257 17.02 3.40 39.60
N VAL A 258 17.86 2.64 40.31
CA VAL A 258 18.59 3.10 41.50
C VAL A 258 20.07 2.88 41.26
N TYR A 259 20.88 3.90 41.51
CA TYR A 259 22.32 3.83 41.39
C TYR A 259 23.05 4.11 42.72
N ARG A 260 24.37 3.91 42.74
CA ARG A 260 25.23 4.30 43.86
C ARG A 260 26.19 5.40 43.46
N GLY A 261 25.84 6.64 43.74
CA GLY A 261 26.63 7.83 43.40
C GLY A 261 26.63 8.22 41.93
N ASN A 262 26.72 7.29 40.98
CA ASN A 262 26.53 7.57 39.56
C ASN A 262 25.84 6.41 38.82
N ASP A 263 25.35 6.70 37.63
CA ASP A 263 24.62 5.76 36.77
C ASP A 263 25.47 4.63 36.15
N GLN A 264 26.79 4.59 36.42
CA GLN A 264 27.64 3.44 36.07
C GLN A 264 27.54 2.30 37.11
N ASP A 265 27.16 2.61 38.36
CA ASP A 265 26.97 1.60 39.42
C ASP A 265 25.47 1.46 39.74
N VAL A 266 24.77 0.68 38.92
CA VAL A 266 23.33 0.40 39.09
C VAL A 266 23.12 -0.59 40.24
N ALA A 267 22.51 -0.10 41.33
CA ALA A 267 22.15 -0.91 42.49
C ALA A 267 20.95 -1.83 42.22
N GLY A 268 20.02 -1.40 41.36
CA GLY A 268 18.86 -2.18 40.94
C GLY A 268 17.66 -1.32 40.58
N VAL A 269 16.46 -1.88 40.68
CA VAL A 269 15.20 -1.18 40.38
C VAL A 269 14.29 -1.23 41.60
N LEU A 270 13.85 -0.05 42.05
CA LEU A 270 12.84 0.08 43.11
C LEU A 270 11.45 0.02 42.49
N GLU A 271 10.59 -0.90 42.95
CA GLU A 271 9.17 -0.90 42.61
C GLU A 271 8.38 -0.20 43.73
N VAL A 272 7.67 0.89 43.44
CA VAL A 272 6.96 1.67 44.49
C VAL A 272 5.97 0.82 45.29
N LYS A 273 5.31 -0.15 44.65
CA LYS A 273 4.42 -1.10 45.32
C LYS A 273 5.11 -1.94 46.41
N SER A 274 6.42 -2.15 46.34
CA SER A 274 7.14 -2.91 47.38
C SER A 274 7.20 -2.15 48.71
N LEU A 275 7.15 -0.81 48.65
CA LEU A 275 7.15 0.07 49.82
C LEU A 275 5.88 -0.10 50.67
N LEU A 276 4.75 -0.44 50.04
CA LEU A 276 3.49 -0.71 50.75
C LEU A 276 3.58 -1.92 51.70
N HIS A 277 4.52 -2.83 51.45
CA HIS A 277 4.71 -4.04 52.23
C HIS A 277 5.83 -3.92 53.28
N ALA A 278 6.48 -2.76 53.37
CA ALA A 278 7.59 -2.51 54.27
C ALA A 278 7.31 -1.24 55.12
N PRO A 279 6.74 -1.39 56.33
CA PRO A 279 6.38 -0.25 57.19
C PRO A 279 7.58 0.62 57.61
N ASP A 280 8.79 0.04 57.61
CA ASP A 280 10.05 0.76 57.88
C ASP A 280 10.71 1.32 56.61
N ALA A 281 10.09 1.19 55.43
CA ALA A 281 10.70 1.61 54.17
C ALA A 281 10.94 3.13 54.05
N LEU A 282 10.17 3.92 54.81
CA LEU A 282 10.29 5.37 54.89
C LEU A 282 11.20 5.84 56.04
N GLN A 283 12.04 4.95 56.58
CA GLN A 283 13.14 5.31 57.47
C GLN A 283 14.44 5.42 56.66
N ASP A 284 15.44 6.14 57.18
CA ASP A 284 16.65 6.60 56.48
C ASP A 284 17.47 5.52 55.74
N THR A 285 17.26 4.24 56.05
CA THR A 285 17.93 3.09 55.40
C THR A 285 16.97 2.07 54.78
N GLY A 286 15.67 2.33 54.83
CA GLY A 286 14.61 1.41 54.46
C GLY A 286 14.32 1.35 52.96
N LEU A 287 14.45 2.48 52.27
CA LEU A 287 13.96 2.67 50.89
C LEU A 287 14.56 1.66 49.90
N PHE A 288 15.86 1.38 50.04
CA PHE A 288 16.61 0.53 49.11
C PHE A 288 16.83 -0.90 49.59
N ARG A 289 16.13 -1.36 50.64
CA ARG A 289 16.28 -2.74 51.16
C ARG A 289 15.74 -3.80 50.20
N THR A 290 14.84 -3.43 49.31
CA THR A 290 14.17 -4.36 48.38
C THR A 290 14.26 -3.81 46.97
N LEU A 291 15.43 -4.00 46.35
CA LEU A 291 15.65 -3.73 44.93
C LEU A 291 15.50 -5.01 44.12
N ARG A 292 14.85 -4.89 42.96
CA ARG A 292 14.88 -5.92 41.91
C ARG A 292 16.22 -5.85 41.20
N THR A 293 16.73 -7.00 40.78
CA THR A 293 17.89 -7.08 39.88
C THR A 293 17.60 -6.29 38.61
N PRO A 294 18.49 -5.42 38.14
CA PRO A 294 18.29 -4.70 36.89
C PRO A 294 18.42 -5.66 35.71
N LEU A 295 17.52 -5.52 34.73
CA LEU A 295 17.59 -6.24 33.45
C LEU A 295 18.27 -5.33 32.44
N PHE A 296 19.28 -5.83 31.74
CA PHE A 296 20.01 -5.09 30.71
C PHE A 296 19.75 -5.69 29.34
N VAL A 297 19.57 -4.83 28.34
CA VAL A 297 19.36 -5.21 26.94
C VAL A 297 20.20 -4.32 26.03
N SER A 298 20.66 -4.85 24.89
CA SER A 298 21.37 -4.04 23.89
C SER A 298 20.41 -3.08 23.19
N GLU A 299 20.89 -1.90 22.82
CA GLU A 299 20.16 -0.92 22.01
C GLU A 299 19.65 -1.48 20.66
N SER A 300 20.35 -2.46 20.11
CA SER A 300 19.99 -3.16 18.87
C SER A 300 18.91 -4.24 19.04
N THR A 301 18.47 -4.54 20.26
CA THR A 301 17.51 -5.62 20.52
C THR A 301 16.15 -5.29 19.90
N HIS A 302 15.64 -6.18 19.03
CA HIS A 302 14.33 -6.00 18.39
C HIS A 302 13.17 -6.00 19.41
N ALA A 303 12.14 -5.21 19.14
CA ALA A 303 10.97 -5.03 20.01
C ALA A 303 10.24 -6.34 20.34
N MET A 304 10.10 -7.24 19.35
CA MET A 304 9.50 -8.56 19.57
C MET A 304 10.34 -9.44 20.51
N LYS A 305 11.67 -9.32 20.42
CA LYS A 305 12.58 -10.01 21.35
C LYS A 305 12.54 -9.40 22.74
N LEU A 306 12.43 -8.08 22.87
CA LEU A 306 12.22 -7.41 24.15
C LEU A 306 10.94 -7.88 24.85
N LEU A 307 9.84 -8.03 24.10
CA LEU A 307 8.57 -8.52 24.63
C LEU A 307 8.71 -9.96 25.16
N GLU A 308 9.45 -10.82 24.44
CA GLU A 308 9.77 -12.17 24.89
C GLU A 308 10.63 -12.16 26.17
N ILE A 309 11.69 -11.35 26.21
CA ILE A 309 12.56 -11.20 27.38
C ILE A 309 11.75 -10.74 28.60
N PHE A 310 10.90 -9.71 28.46
CA PHE A 310 10.05 -9.25 29.55
C PHE A 310 9.09 -10.32 30.06
N ARG A 311 8.54 -11.14 29.16
CA ARG A 311 7.65 -12.25 29.52
C ARG A 311 8.39 -13.38 30.24
N GLU A 312 9.58 -13.74 29.79
CA GLU A 312 10.39 -14.82 30.36
C GLU A 312 10.97 -14.45 31.72
N GLU A 313 11.57 -13.27 31.80
CA GLU A 313 12.21 -12.77 33.03
C GLU A 313 11.18 -12.22 34.04
N GLN A 314 9.91 -12.04 33.62
CA GLN A 314 8.85 -11.38 34.42
C GLN A 314 9.23 -9.96 34.86
N HIS A 315 10.11 -9.32 34.10
CA HIS A 315 10.47 -7.91 34.26
C HIS A 315 9.56 -7.03 33.40
N SER A 316 9.46 -5.76 33.75
CA SER A 316 8.64 -4.78 33.01
C SER A 316 9.39 -3.49 32.68
N LEU A 317 10.66 -3.42 33.08
CA LEU A 317 11.61 -2.35 32.82
C LEU A 317 12.97 -2.98 32.57
N ALA A 318 13.66 -2.53 31.54
CA ALA A 318 15.02 -2.89 31.21
C ALA A 318 15.84 -1.62 30.95
N LEU A 319 17.10 -1.63 31.38
CA LEU A 319 18.08 -0.61 31.03
C LEU A 319 18.72 -0.97 29.70
N VAL A 320 18.76 -0.01 28.79
CA VAL A 320 19.33 -0.17 27.46
C VAL A 320 20.79 0.24 27.50
N VAL A 321 21.66 -0.61 26.98
CA VAL A 321 23.11 -0.38 26.96
C VAL A 321 23.70 -0.51 25.55
N ASP A 322 24.82 0.16 25.34
CA ASP A 322 25.65 0.02 24.13
C ASP A 322 26.64 -1.17 24.23
N GLU A 323 27.55 -1.29 23.27
CA GLU A 323 28.56 -2.35 23.22
C GLU A 323 29.63 -2.22 24.32
N TYR A 324 29.78 -1.03 24.90
CA TYR A 324 30.72 -0.75 25.97
C TYR A 324 30.09 -0.93 27.36
N GLY A 325 28.78 -1.19 27.41
CA GLY A 325 28.02 -1.37 28.63
C GLY A 325 27.57 -0.05 29.27
N GLU A 326 27.66 1.07 28.55
CA GLU A 326 27.13 2.34 29.03
C GLU A 326 25.61 2.41 28.83
N ILE A 327 24.92 3.05 29.79
CA ILE A 327 23.46 3.19 29.72
C ILE A 327 23.10 4.25 28.70
N GLN A 328 22.34 3.85 27.69
CA GLN A 328 21.80 4.74 26.65
C GLN A 328 20.35 5.15 26.97
N GLY A 329 19.62 4.34 27.73
CA GLY A 329 18.23 4.63 28.09
C GLY A 329 17.57 3.56 28.96
N LEU A 330 16.25 3.65 29.08
CA LEU A 330 15.41 2.60 29.66
C LEU A 330 14.20 2.33 28.77
N VAL A 331 13.75 1.08 28.72
CA VAL A 331 12.56 0.68 27.98
C VAL A 331 11.64 -0.15 28.88
N THR A 332 10.34 0.02 28.72
CA THR A 332 9.32 -0.69 29.50
C THR A 332 8.37 -1.48 28.62
N VAL A 333 7.63 -2.41 29.23
CA VAL A 333 6.52 -3.10 28.54
C VAL A 333 5.43 -2.11 28.12
N SER A 334 5.26 -1.00 28.86
CA SER A 334 4.26 0.02 28.50
C SER A 334 4.65 0.75 27.23
N ASP A 335 5.94 0.96 26.97
CA ASP A 335 6.43 1.57 25.73
C ASP A 335 6.16 0.65 24.52
N LEU A 336 6.40 -0.66 24.67
CA LEU A 336 6.08 -1.67 23.65
C LEU A 336 4.56 -1.73 23.37
N MET A 337 3.74 -1.73 24.42
CA MET A 337 2.28 -1.74 24.28
C MET A 337 1.76 -0.44 23.68
N GLY A 338 2.31 0.71 24.08
CA GLY A 338 1.98 2.02 23.54
C GLY A 338 2.33 2.14 22.06
N ALA A 339 3.42 1.49 21.62
CA ALA A 339 3.78 1.42 20.21
C ALA A 339 2.77 0.63 19.35
N ILE A 340 1.99 -0.29 19.93
CA ILE A 340 0.96 -1.07 19.23
C ILE A 340 -0.41 -0.37 19.30
N VAL A 341 -0.86 -0.08 20.52
CA VAL A 341 -2.20 0.45 20.78
C VAL A 341 -2.30 1.92 20.34
N GLY A 342 -1.15 2.58 20.17
CA GLY A 342 -1.06 4.03 20.12
C GLY A 342 -0.97 4.56 21.55
N ARG A 343 -0.23 5.64 21.77
CA ARG A 343 -0.25 6.33 23.06
C ARG A 343 -1.69 6.72 23.33
N LEU A 344 -2.35 6.02 24.26
CA LEU A 344 -3.49 6.55 24.97
C LEU A 344 -2.95 7.73 25.78
N GLN A 345 -2.80 8.89 25.13
CA GLN A 345 -2.74 10.16 25.82
C GLN A 345 -4.15 10.37 26.37
N ALA A 346 -4.48 9.61 27.41
CA ALA A 346 -5.51 9.99 28.34
C ALA A 346 -5.04 11.34 28.90
N VAL A 347 -5.62 12.42 28.37
CA VAL A 347 -6.36 13.53 29.05
C VAL A 347 -5.89 14.00 30.45
N GLU A 348 -4.90 13.41 31.10
CA GLU A 348 -4.50 13.76 32.46
C GLU A 348 -2.96 13.77 32.56
N ASN A 349 -2.35 14.85 32.05
CA ASN A 349 -1.78 15.93 32.87
C ASN A 349 -0.94 16.89 32.01
N THR A 350 -1.39 18.16 32.00
CA THR A 350 -0.76 19.38 31.47
C THR A 350 -0.49 19.46 29.95
N ASP A 351 -1.02 20.51 29.30
CA ASP A 351 -0.86 20.85 27.88
C ASP A 351 0.61 20.93 27.40
N GLU A 352 1.59 20.91 28.31
CA GLU A 352 3.03 21.02 28.02
C GLU A 352 3.64 19.75 27.39
N ASP A 353 3.11 18.55 27.71
CA ASP A 353 3.64 17.25 27.24
C ASP A 353 2.94 16.70 25.98
N ALA A 354 1.93 17.40 25.47
CA ALA A 354 1.31 17.04 24.20
C ALA A 354 2.33 17.18 23.06
N LEU A 355 2.60 16.06 22.37
CA LEU A 355 3.57 16.01 21.28
C LEU A 355 3.05 16.65 20.00
N VAL A 356 1.74 16.80 19.85
CA VAL A 356 1.09 17.50 18.73
C VAL A 356 -0.12 18.25 19.28
N VAL A 357 -0.15 19.57 19.09
CA VAL A 357 -1.26 20.45 19.45
C VAL A 357 -1.69 21.23 18.23
N THR A 358 -2.97 21.15 17.86
CA THR A 358 -3.53 21.94 16.75
C THR A 358 -3.91 23.32 17.26
N ARG A 359 -3.37 24.38 16.64
CA ARG A 359 -3.67 25.78 16.96
C ARG A 359 -4.92 26.24 16.19
N GLU A 360 -5.51 27.35 16.65
CA GLU A 360 -6.72 27.94 16.04
C GLU A 360 -6.54 28.32 14.56
N ASP A 361 -5.31 28.62 14.14
CA ASP A 361 -4.96 28.96 12.75
C ASP A 361 -4.76 27.72 11.85
N GLY A 362 -4.98 26.51 12.37
CA GLY A 362 -4.77 25.25 11.68
C GLY A 362 -3.31 24.80 11.60
N SER A 363 -2.38 25.54 12.22
CA SER A 363 -1.00 25.11 12.37
C SER A 363 -0.84 24.09 13.50
N LEU A 364 0.17 23.25 13.41
CA LEU A 364 0.45 22.19 14.37
C LEU A 364 1.70 22.56 15.18
N LEU A 365 1.55 22.74 16.48
CA LEU A 365 2.67 22.84 17.40
C LEU A 365 3.11 21.43 17.80
N VAL A 366 4.32 21.05 17.45
CA VAL A 366 4.83 19.68 17.57
C VAL A 366 6.06 19.67 18.46
N GLY A 367 6.14 18.70 19.37
CA GLY A 367 7.33 18.46 20.18
C GLY A 367 8.48 17.90 19.34
N GLY A 368 9.70 18.39 19.56
CA GLY A 368 10.91 17.93 18.86
C GLY A 368 11.24 16.46 19.09
N THR A 369 10.68 15.85 20.14
CA THR A 369 10.82 14.42 20.46
C THR A 369 9.84 13.53 19.69
N LEU A 370 8.97 14.09 18.83
CA LEU A 370 8.07 13.29 17.99
C LEU A 370 8.90 12.33 17.11
N PRO A 371 8.65 11.01 17.18
CA PRO A 371 9.30 10.02 16.33
C PRO A 371 9.08 10.31 14.83
N THR A 372 10.08 10.01 14.00
CA THR A 372 9.98 10.21 12.53
C THR A 372 8.85 9.43 11.89
N ASP A 373 8.48 8.26 12.43
CA ASP A 373 7.35 7.48 11.94
C ASP A 373 6.00 8.20 12.17
N ASP A 374 5.79 8.74 13.38
CA ASP A 374 4.61 9.53 13.74
C ASP A 374 4.55 10.82 12.90
N LEU A 375 5.70 11.43 12.65
CA LEU A 375 5.81 12.60 11.78
C LEU A 375 5.40 12.30 10.33
N ARG A 376 5.82 11.15 9.77
CA ARG A 376 5.40 10.74 8.42
C ARG A 376 3.90 10.54 8.34
N GLU A 377 3.28 9.97 9.37
CA GLU A 377 1.84 9.82 9.44
C GLU A 377 1.14 11.19 9.49
N LEU A 378 1.65 12.14 10.29
CA LEU A 378 1.16 13.51 10.37
C LEU A 378 1.24 14.25 9.02
N MET A 379 2.25 13.93 8.22
CA MET A 379 2.53 14.56 6.91
C MET A 379 1.95 13.76 5.72
N ASP A 380 0.91 12.96 5.92
CA ASP A 380 0.24 12.16 4.86
C ASP A 380 1.21 11.20 4.11
N GLY A 381 2.21 10.65 4.80
CA GLY A 381 3.17 9.70 4.25
C GLY A 381 4.30 10.33 3.43
N ALA A 382 4.52 11.64 3.56
CA ALA A 382 5.62 12.33 2.88
C ALA A 382 6.99 11.69 3.16
N ALA A 383 7.84 11.61 2.14
CA ALA A 383 9.25 11.27 2.31
C ALA A 383 9.93 12.37 3.15
N LEU A 384 10.76 11.97 4.13
CA LEU A 384 11.51 12.92 4.97
C LEU A 384 12.86 13.28 4.30
N PRO A 385 13.43 14.47 4.59
CA PRO A 385 14.70 14.91 4.01
C PRO A 385 15.85 14.00 4.46
N ASP A 386 16.76 13.61 3.56
CA ASP A 386 17.98 12.87 3.90
C ASP A 386 17.72 11.57 4.69
N ALA A 387 16.64 10.86 4.36
CA ALA A 387 16.20 9.63 5.05
C ALA A 387 16.99 8.36 4.66
N GLU A 388 18.21 8.47 4.14
CA GLU A 388 19.10 7.29 4.04
C GLU A 388 19.44 6.80 5.46
N GLU A 389 19.52 5.48 5.64
CA GLU A 389 19.40 4.77 6.93
C GLU A 389 20.29 5.34 8.06
N GLY A 390 19.67 5.92 9.09
CA GLY A 390 20.25 6.01 10.44
C GLY A 390 20.56 7.39 11.02
N ASP A 391 20.42 8.49 10.27
CA ASP A 391 20.94 9.79 10.73
C ASP A 391 20.07 10.48 11.81
N TYR A 392 18.78 10.16 11.91
CA TYR A 392 17.89 10.73 12.94
C TYR A 392 16.61 9.90 13.17
N HIS A 393 16.08 9.96 14.40
CA HIS A 393 14.87 9.23 14.82
C HIS A 393 13.73 10.11 15.31
N THR A 394 13.92 11.43 15.38
CA THR A 394 12.92 12.40 15.86
C THR A 394 12.82 13.61 14.93
N LEU A 395 11.75 14.40 15.05
CA LEU A 395 11.56 15.65 14.32
C LEU A 395 12.70 16.66 14.58
N ALA A 396 13.18 16.77 15.84
CA ALA A 396 14.33 17.61 16.15
C ALA A 396 15.61 17.12 15.46
N GLY A 397 15.85 15.80 15.46
CA GLY A 397 16.99 15.20 14.77
C GLY A 397 16.94 15.45 13.26
N MET A 398 15.76 15.32 12.66
CA MET A 398 15.53 15.63 11.24
C MET A 398 15.90 17.09 10.91
N CYS A 399 15.49 18.03 11.77
CA CYS A 399 15.80 19.45 11.57
C CYS A 399 17.31 19.72 11.67
N ILE A 400 17.99 19.13 12.66
CA ILE A 400 19.44 19.29 12.82
C ILE A 400 20.19 18.70 11.62
N ALA A 401 19.77 17.53 11.14
CA ALA A 401 20.33 16.91 9.94
C ALA A 401 20.15 17.83 8.71
N HIS A 402 18.94 18.35 8.50
CA HIS A 402 18.64 19.25 7.39
C HIS A 402 19.47 20.55 7.42
N PHE A 403 19.60 21.18 8.59
CA PHE A 403 20.37 22.42 8.73
C PHE A 403 21.89 22.19 8.81
N GLY A 404 22.35 20.97 9.07
CA GLY A 404 23.76 20.64 9.34
C GLY A 404 24.32 21.28 10.61
N ARG A 405 23.46 21.87 11.45
CA ARG A 405 23.77 22.54 12.72
C ARG A 405 22.49 22.65 13.56
N ILE A 406 22.64 23.11 14.80
CA ILE A 406 21.48 23.52 15.61
C ILE A 406 20.93 24.85 15.03
N PRO A 407 19.67 24.90 14.57
CA PRO A 407 19.03 26.10 14.08
C PRO A 407 18.65 27.06 15.22
N ASN A 408 18.53 28.36 14.93
CA ASN A 408 18.01 29.35 15.88
C ASN A 408 16.46 29.37 15.86
N VAL A 409 15.86 29.88 16.93
CA VAL A 409 14.41 30.17 16.97
C VAL A 409 14.02 31.12 15.84
N GLY A 410 12.94 30.80 15.13
CA GLY A 410 12.42 31.53 13.97
C GLY A 410 13.03 31.10 12.63
N GLU A 411 14.08 30.26 12.63
CA GLU A 411 14.52 29.62 11.39
C GLU A 411 13.49 28.58 10.93
N TYR A 412 13.30 28.47 9.62
CA TYR A 412 12.35 27.54 9.03
C TYR A 412 12.85 26.99 7.70
N PHE A 413 12.28 25.87 7.29
CA PHE A 413 12.45 25.32 5.95
C PHE A 413 11.12 24.74 5.44
N ASP A 414 11.01 24.65 4.12
CA ASP A 414 9.82 24.14 3.44
C ASP A 414 10.11 22.75 2.87
N TRP A 415 9.29 21.77 3.23
CA TRP A 415 9.46 20.38 2.79
C TRP A 415 8.12 19.68 2.58
N ALA A 416 7.96 18.97 1.45
CA ALA A 416 6.77 18.19 1.12
C ALA A 416 5.42 18.93 1.31
N GLY A 417 5.39 20.23 0.99
CA GLY A 417 4.18 21.07 1.14
C GLY A 417 3.91 21.55 2.57
N TRP A 418 4.85 21.38 3.49
CA TRP A 418 4.81 21.88 4.85
C TRP A 418 5.96 22.86 5.10
N ARG A 419 5.68 23.92 5.86
CA ARG A 419 6.69 24.77 6.49
C ARG A 419 6.93 24.27 7.90
N ILE A 420 8.19 23.99 8.22
CA ILE A 420 8.66 23.54 9.53
C ILE A 420 9.50 24.68 10.12
N GLU A 421 9.00 25.30 11.19
CA GLU A 421 9.60 26.46 11.85
C GLU A 421 10.02 26.12 13.28
N ILE A 422 11.22 26.55 13.69
CA ILE A 422 11.73 26.36 15.05
C ILE A 422 11.09 27.39 15.98
N VAL A 423 10.31 26.93 16.95
CA VAL A 423 9.59 27.82 17.88
C VAL A 423 10.35 28.02 19.17
N ASP A 424 10.94 26.94 19.69
CA ASP A 424 11.60 26.98 20.99
C ASP A 424 12.81 26.05 21.07
N LEU A 425 13.81 26.50 21.83
CA LEU A 425 15.07 25.79 22.07
C LEU A 425 15.34 25.70 23.57
N ASP A 426 15.50 24.49 24.08
CA ASP A 426 16.04 24.23 25.40
C ASP A 426 17.55 24.03 25.32
N GLY A 427 18.29 25.14 25.42
CA GLY A 427 19.74 25.15 25.25
C GLY A 427 20.13 24.76 23.83
N ALA A 428 20.73 23.58 23.65
CA ALA A 428 21.14 23.04 22.36
C ALA A 428 20.08 22.12 21.70
N ARG A 429 18.93 21.93 22.36
CA ARG A 429 17.86 21.02 21.92
C ARG A 429 16.70 21.80 21.33
N ILE A 430 16.16 21.33 20.21
CA ILE A 430 14.90 21.84 19.68
C ILE A 430 13.75 21.22 20.47
N ASP A 431 12.99 22.05 21.20
CA ASP A 431 11.88 21.59 22.04
C ASP A 431 10.54 21.62 21.31
N LYS A 432 10.18 22.75 20.69
CA LYS A 432 8.92 22.90 19.95
C LYS A 432 9.15 23.41 18.52
N LEU A 433 8.38 22.85 17.60
CA LEU A 433 8.36 23.23 16.18
C LEU A 433 6.93 23.53 15.74
N LEU A 434 6.80 24.44 14.77
CA LEU A 434 5.52 24.78 14.15
C LEU A 434 5.47 24.22 12.75
N LEU A 435 4.49 23.37 12.49
CA LEU A 435 4.19 22.81 11.18
C LEU A 435 2.99 23.54 10.57
N ARG A 436 3.18 24.10 9.38
CA ARG A 436 2.14 24.82 8.63
C ARG A 436 2.02 24.25 7.22
N ARG A 437 0.81 23.91 6.78
CA ARG A 437 0.60 23.49 5.39
C ARG A 437 0.73 24.70 4.47
N LEU A 438 1.58 24.59 3.46
CA LEU A 438 1.73 25.64 2.46
C LEU A 438 0.50 25.62 1.52
N PRO A 439 -0.01 26.79 1.12
CA PRO A 439 -1.09 26.85 0.14
C PRO A 439 -0.60 26.25 -1.19
N GLN A 440 -1.35 25.27 -1.73
CA GLN A 440 -1.10 24.73 -3.06
C GLN A 440 -1.22 25.89 -4.06
N HIS A 441 -0.11 26.28 -4.68
CA HIS A 441 -0.17 27.12 -5.88
C HIS A 441 -0.71 26.25 -7.02
N ASP A 442 -2.02 26.33 -7.27
CA ASP A 442 -2.58 25.97 -8.56
C ASP A 442 -1.92 26.87 -9.60
N GLY A 443 -0.92 26.34 -10.30
CA GLY A 443 -0.23 27.00 -11.39
C GLY A 443 -1.19 27.23 -12.55
N ASN A 444 -2.01 28.27 -12.48
CA ASN A 444 -2.77 28.77 -13.60
C ASN A 444 -3.01 30.28 -13.47
N GLU A 445 -1.95 31.09 -13.61
CA GLU A 445 -2.11 32.51 -13.94
C GLU A 445 -1.08 32.95 -14.99
N LEU A 446 -1.63 33.27 -16.17
CA LEU A 446 -1.29 34.41 -17.04
C LEU A 446 0.00 34.34 -17.87
N ALA A 447 -0.10 33.70 -19.03
CA ALA A 447 0.53 34.23 -20.25
C ALA A 447 -0.47 35.18 -20.93
N ILE A 448 -0.22 36.49 -20.81
CA ILE A 448 -0.67 37.49 -21.78
C ILE A 448 0.55 37.84 -22.64
#